data_AF-A0A2V9U008-F1
#
_entry.id   AF-A0A2V9U008-F1
#
_cell.length_a   1.000
_cell.length_b   1.000
_cell.length_c   1.000
_cell.angle_alpha   90.00
_cell.angle_beta   90.00
_cell.angle_gamma   90.00
#
_symmetry.space_group_name_H-M   'P 1'
#
loop_
_entity.id
_entity.type
_entity.pdbx_description
1 polymer ?
#
loop_
_entity_poly.entity_id
_entity_poly.type
_entity_poly.pdbx_seq_one_letter_code
_entity_poly.pdbx_strand_id
1 'polypeptide(L)'
;GASGPTLRGSGVDFDLRRDMPYSSYERFKFKVPISTDGDVFARYMCRVQELRESIAMVQQALDGMPEGPIKADAPKVVLPDREKMKTQMEALIYHFKIITEGFAVPAGEVYQAVESPRGEMGYYVVS
;
A
#
# COMPACT_ATOMS: atom_id res chain seq x y z
N GLY A 1 -0.62 19.13 -11.74
CA GLY A 1 -0.89 17.83 -11.13
C GLY A 1 -0.69 17.90 -9.64
N ALA A 2 -1.64 18.51 -8.92
CA ALA A 2 -1.71 18.41 -7.47
C ALA A 2 -2.60 17.21 -7.10
N SER A 3 -2.23 16.45 -6.07
CA SER A 3 -2.93 15.24 -5.63
C SER A 3 -3.18 15.25 -4.12
N GLY A 4 -3.97 14.30 -3.63
CA GLY A 4 -4.26 14.11 -2.22
C GLY A 4 -4.99 15.28 -1.54
N PRO A 5 -4.58 15.69 -0.32
CA PRO A 5 -5.29 16.74 0.44
C PRO A 5 -5.39 18.08 -0.29
N THR A 6 -4.44 18.40 -1.17
CA THR A 6 -4.48 19.64 -1.95
C THR A 6 -5.58 19.61 -3.02
N LEU A 7 -5.79 18.46 -3.65
CA LEU A 7 -6.82 18.24 -4.65
C LEU A 7 -8.21 18.19 -3.97
N ARG A 8 -8.33 17.43 -2.88
CA ARG A 8 -9.56 17.29 -2.09
C ARG A 8 -9.99 18.56 -1.38
N GLY A 9 -9.05 19.39 -0.93
CA GLY A 9 -9.33 20.70 -0.35
C GLY A 9 -9.87 21.72 -1.36
N SER A 10 -9.79 21.42 -2.66
CA SER A 10 -10.26 22.26 -3.77
C SER A 10 -11.54 21.72 -4.42
N GLY A 11 -12.25 20.81 -3.76
CA GLY A 11 -13.56 20.31 -4.16
C GLY A 11 -13.53 19.08 -5.08
N VAL A 12 -12.35 18.54 -5.38
CA VAL A 12 -12.22 17.38 -6.28
C VAL A 12 -12.29 16.09 -5.47
N ASP A 13 -13.31 15.29 -5.73
CA ASP A 13 -13.53 13.98 -5.10
C ASP A 13 -12.70 12.89 -5.80
N PHE A 14 -11.45 12.75 -5.38
CA PHE A 14 -10.55 11.71 -5.90
C PHE A 14 -9.65 11.16 -4.79
N ASP A 15 -9.60 9.83 -4.64
CA ASP A 15 -8.71 9.12 -3.73
C ASP A 15 -8.39 7.72 -4.27
N LEU A 16 -7.11 7.41 -4.45
CA LEU A 16 -6.70 6.12 -5.03
C LEU A 16 -7.15 4.92 -4.19
N ARG A 17 -7.30 5.05 -2.86
CA ARG A 17 -7.73 3.94 -2.01
C ARG A 17 -9.18 3.53 -2.25
N ARG A 18 -10.02 4.45 -2.75
CA ARG A 18 -11.41 4.19 -3.12
C ARG A 18 -11.56 3.90 -4.61
N ASP A 19 -10.95 4.74 -5.45
CA ASP A 19 -11.20 4.74 -6.89
C ASP A 19 -10.34 3.72 -7.64
N MET A 20 -9.16 3.39 -7.11
CA MET A 20 -8.23 2.37 -7.64
C MET A 20 -7.66 1.52 -6.50
N PRO A 21 -8.51 0.74 -5.80
CA PRO A 21 -8.15 0.11 -4.54
C PRO A 21 -7.01 -0.89 -4.70
N TYR A 22 -6.04 -0.81 -3.80
CA TYR A 22 -4.93 -1.75 -3.63
C TYR A 22 -4.94 -2.34 -2.23
N SER A 23 -4.17 -3.39 -1.97
CA SER A 23 -3.98 -3.96 -0.61
C SER A 23 -5.26 -4.16 0.22
N SER A 24 -6.37 -4.55 -0.43
CA SER A 24 -7.69 -4.76 0.19
C SER A 24 -8.38 -3.50 0.75
N TYR A 25 -8.00 -2.29 0.30
CA TYR A 25 -8.70 -1.05 0.70
C TYR A 25 -10.21 -1.06 0.40
N GLU A 26 -10.64 -1.84 -0.60
CA GLU A 26 -12.05 -2.11 -0.95
C GLU A 26 -12.90 -2.69 0.20
N ARG A 27 -12.28 -3.30 1.22
CA ARG A 27 -12.97 -3.93 2.36
C ARG A 27 -13.22 -2.96 3.51
N PHE A 28 -12.52 -1.83 3.54
CA PHE A 28 -12.63 -0.85 4.61
C PHE A 28 -13.71 0.17 4.31
N LYS A 29 -14.47 0.57 5.33
CA LYS A 29 -15.47 1.64 5.24
C LYS A 29 -14.85 2.91 5.79
N PHE A 30 -14.53 3.86 4.92
CA PHE A 30 -14.04 5.17 5.28
C PHE A 30 -14.62 6.24 4.37
N LYS A 31 -14.66 7.48 4.85
CA LYS A 31 -15.12 8.63 4.07
C LYS A 31 -13.93 9.45 3.60
N VAL A 32 -13.91 9.81 2.33
CA VAL A 32 -12.92 10.75 1.79
C VAL A 32 -13.37 12.18 2.16
N PRO A 33 -12.57 12.95 2.92
CA PRO A 33 -12.93 14.32 3.25
C PRO A 33 -12.65 15.24 2.07
N ILE A 34 -13.63 16.08 1.75
CA ILE A 34 -13.59 17.03 0.64
C ILE A 34 -13.99 18.39 1.21
N SER A 35 -13.32 19.45 0.76
CA SER A 35 -13.71 20.82 1.04
C SER A 35 -13.73 21.61 -0.26
N THR A 36 -14.59 22.62 -0.36
CA THR A 36 -14.76 23.47 -1.56
C THR A 36 -14.00 24.79 -1.47
N ASP A 37 -13.48 25.16 -0.30
CA ASP A 37 -12.95 26.51 -0.07
C ASP A 37 -11.58 26.75 -0.71
N GLY A 38 -10.80 25.69 -0.98
CA GLY A 38 -9.52 25.78 -1.69
C GLY A 38 -8.38 26.45 -0.91
N ASP A 39 -8.61 26.87 0.32
CA ASP A 39 -7.64 27.60 1.13
C ASP A 39 -6.72 26.67 1.95
N VAL A 40 -5.81 27.26 2.74
CA VAL A 40 -4.90 26.48 3.62
C VAL A 40 -5.69 25.83 4.76
N PHE A 41 -6.73 26.49 5.25
CA PHE A 41 -7.54 26.01 6.36
C PHE A 41 -8.35 24.76 5.96
N ALA A 42 -8.96 24.75 4.79
CA ALA A 42 -9.62 23.60 4.19
C ALA A 42 -8.67 22.40 4.08
N ARG A 43 -7.45 22.61 3.58
CA ARG A 43 -6.43 21.54 3.49
C ARG A 43 -6.03 21.01 4.86
N TYR A 44 -5.90 21.89 5.85
CA TYR A 44 -5.65 21.50 7.23
C TYR A 44 -6.81 20.66 7.80
N MET A 45 -8.05 21.12 7.62
CA MET A 45 -9.24 20.41 8.10
C MET A 45 -9.42 19.05 7.41
N CYS A 46 -9.16 18.94 6.10
CA CYS A 46 -9.15 17.65 5.40
C CYS A 46 -8.16 16.67 6.05
N ARG A 47 -6.93 17.11 6.38
CA ARG A 47 -5.96 16.25 7.08
C ARG A 47 -6.43 15.83 8.47
N VAL A 48 -7.05 16.72 9.23
CA VAL A 48 -7.61 16.39 10.56
C VAL A 48 -8.71 15.34 10.42
N GLN A 49 -9.56 15.43 9.40
CA GLN A 49 -10.58 14.43 9.12
C GLN A 49 -9.97 13.09 8.66
N GLU A 50 -8.96 13.12 7.78
CA GLU A 50 -8.22 11.92 7.36
C GLU A 50 -7.59 11.17 8.54
N LEU A 51 -7.08 11.88 9.56
CA LEU A 51 -6.55 11.24 10.77
C LEU A 51 -7.63 10.46 11.51
N ARG A 52 -8.85 11.01 11.63
CA ARG A 52 -9.98 10.33 12.29
C ARG A 52 -10.43 9.10 11.51
N GLU A 53 -10.54 9.23 10.20
CA GLU A 53 -10.88 8.10 9.31
C GLU A 53 -9.79 7.03 9.34
N SER A 54 -8.51 7.42 9.39
CA SER A 54 -7.39 6.48 9.52
C SER A 54 -7.46 5.68 10.82
N ILE A 55 -7.81 6.31 11.94
CA ILE A 55 -8.02 5.60 13.22
C ILE A 55 -9.19 4.62 13.11
N ALA A 56 -10.30 5.03 12.48
CA ALA A 56 -11.45 4.15 12.27
C ALA A 56 -11.11 2.93 11.39
N MET A 57 -10.28 3.11 10.37
CA MET A 57 -9.78 2.01 9.53
C MET A 57 -8.88 1.06 10.31
N VAL A 58 -8.00 1.58 11.18
CA VAL A 58 -7.16 0.73 12.05
C VAL A 58 -8.02 -0.13 12.96
N GLN A 59 -9.09 0.42 13.53
CA GLN A 59 -10.03 -0.37 14.35
C GLN A 59 -10.71 -1.47 13.53
N GLN A 60 -11.21 -1.15 12.34
CA GLN A 60 -11.79 -2.14 11.43
C GLN A 60 -10.79 -3.24 11.02
N ALA A 61 -9.51 -2.88 10.85
CA ALA A 61 -8.46 -3.84 10.52
C ALA A 61 -8.16 -4.80 11.67
N LEU A 62 -8.20 -4.29 12.91
CA LEU A 62 -8.05 -5.13 14.12
C LEU A 62 -9.21 -6.10 14.27
N ASP A 63 -10.45 -5.63 14.07
CA ASP A 63 -11.65 -6.45 14.22
C ASP A 63 -11.80 -7.48 13.06
N GLY A 64 -11.29 -7.14 11.87
CA GLY A 64 -11.39 -7.96 10.66
C GLY A 64 -10.13 -8.73 10.29
N MET A 65 -9.16 -8.90 11.20
CA MET A 65 -7.87 -9.51 10.91
C MET A 65 -8.02 -11.01 10.61
N PRO A 66 -7.73 -11.47 9.38
CA PRO A 66 -7.76 -12.89 9.06
C PRO A 66 -6.52 -13.60 9.63
N GLU A 67 -6.69 -14.85 10.03
CA GLU A 67 -5.56 -15.73 10.31
C GLU A 67 -4.97 -16.28 9.01
N GLY A 68 -3.65 -16.48 8.98
CA GLY A 68 -2.99 -17.10 7.85
C GLY A 68 -1.51 -16.69 7.69
N PRO A 69 -0.86 -17.20 6.64
CA PRO A 69 0.51 -16.82 6.31
C PRO A 69 0.61 -15.33 5.93
N ILE A 70 1.58 -14.62 6.50
CA ILE A 70 1.86 -13.21 6.18
C ILE A 70 2.72 -13.01 4.91
N LYS A 71 3.26 -14.10 4.37
CA LYS A 71 4.14 -14.14 3.20
C LYS A 71 3.44 -14.86 2.06
N ALA A 72 3.68 -14.41 0.83
CA ALA A 72 3.22 -15.14 -0.35
C ALA A 72 3.93 -16.51 -0.45
N ASP A 73 3.21 -17.52 -0.94
CA ASP A 73 3.77 -18.85 -1.21
C ASP A 73 4.55 -18.84 -2.54
N ALA A 74 5.71 -18.18 -2.53
CA ALA A 74 6.56 -18.00 -3.69
C ALA A 74 8.04 -18.23 -3.33
N PRO A 75 8.54 -19.48 -3.35
CA PRO A 75 9.89 -19.82 -2.88
C PRO A 75 11.04 -19.18 -3.66
N LYS A 76 10.78 -18.74 -4.90
CA LYS A 76 11.78 -18.09 -5.78
C LYS A 76 11.91 -16.59 -5.55
N VAL A 77 11.00 -15.98 -4.79
CA VAL A 77 10.89 -14.53 -4.60
C VAL A 77 10.97 -14.18 -3.11
N VAL A 78 10.27 -14.94 -2.28
CA VAL A 78 10.18 -14.69 -0.83
C VAL A 78 11.20 -15.52 -0.08
N LEU A 79 11.87 -14.88 0.89
CA LEU A 79 12.84 -15.56 1.74
C LEU A 79 12.18 -16.61 2.63
N PRO A 80 12.75 -17.82 2.70
CA PRO A 80 12.24 -18.90 3.54
C PRO A 80 12.41 -18.58 5.03
N ASP A 81 11.65 -19.28 5.88
CA ASP A 81 11.78 -19.13 7.32
C ASP A 81 13.08 -19.73 7.85
N ARG A 82 13.63 -19.10 8.89
CA ARG A 82 14.93 -19.47 9.47
C ARG A 82 15.00 -20.92 9.96
N GLU A 83 13.90 -21.46 10.46
CA GLU A 83 13.86 -22.85 10.94
C GLU A 83 13.84 -23.86 9.77
N LYS A 84 13.15 -23.53 8.67
CA LYS A 84 13.16 -24.36 7.45
C LYS A 84 14.53 -24.36 6.79
N MET A 85 15.23 -23.24 6.82
CA MET A 85 16.60 -23.12 6.29
C MET A 85 17.61 -24.06 6.99
N LYS A 86 17.42 -24.34 8.29
CA LYS A 86 18.33 -25.24 9.04
C LYS A 86 18.10 -26.72 8.75
N THR A 87 16.93 -27.08 8.25
CA THR A 87 16.46 -28.46 8.15
C THR A 87 16.32 -28.94 6.70
N GLN A 88 15.97 -28.04 5.77
CA GLN A 88 15.70 -28.34 4.37
C GLN A 88 16.80 -27.77 3.47
N MET A 89 17.36 -28.61 2.61
CA MET A 89 18.40 -28.19 1.67
C MET A 89 17.85 -27.20 0.63
N GLU A 90 16.61 -27.38 0.17
CA GLU A 90 15.96 -26.52 -0.82
C GLU A 90 15.80 -25.09 -0.29
N ALA A 91 15.41 -24.94 0.98
CA ALA A 91 15.27 -23.64 1.62
C ALA A 91 16.62 -22.90 1.68
N LEU A 92 17.72 -23.63 1.91
CA LEU A 92 19.06 -23.05 1.91
C LEU A 92 19.49 -22.61 0.50
N ILE A 93 19.20 -23.41 -0.53
CA ILE A 93 19.48 -23.06 -1.93
C ILE A 93 18.72 -21.79 -2.33
N TYR A 94 17.42 -21.70 -2.02
CA TYR A 94 16.62 -20.52 -2.31
C TYR A 94 17.13 -19.29 -1.57
N HIS A 95 17.45 -19.43 -0.27
CA HIS A 95 18.05 -18.34 0.51
C HIS A 95 19.36 -17.85 -0.12
N PHE A 96 20.26 -18.76 -0.50
CA PHE A 96 21.52 -18.39 -1.12
C PHE A 96 21.31 -17.64 -2.43
N LYS A 97 20.53 -18.21 -3.36
CA LYS A 97 20.26 -17.57 -4.67
C LYS A 97 19.62 -16.19 -4.54
N ILE A 98 18.59 -16.03 -3.70
CA ILE A 98 17.89 -14.75 -3.54
C ILE A 98 18.82 -13.68 -2.97
N ILE A 99 19.71 -14.03 -2.03
CA ILE A 99 20.61 -13.07 -1.40
C ILE A 99 21.80 -12.70 -2.31
N THR A 100 22.33 -13.65 -3.10
CA THR A 100 23.50 -13.39 -3.94
C THR A 100 23.16 -12.85 -5.32
N GLU A 101 22.18 -13.45 -6.00
CA GLU A 101 21.81 -13.11 -7.38
C GLU A 101 20.55 -12.24 -7.44
N GLY A 102 19.67 -12.32 -6.43
CA GLY A 102 18.33 -11.74 -6.48
C GLY A 102 17.32 -12.65 -7.17
N PHE A 103 16.14 -12.11 -7.46
CA PHE A 103 15.10 -12.79 -8.24
C PHE A 103 14.97 -12.13 -9.61
N ALA A 104 14.77 -12.93 -10.66
CA ALA A 104 14.56 -12.43 -12.00
C ALA A 104 13.13 -11.89 -12.15
N VAL A 105 13.02 -10.63 -12.55
CA VAL A 105 11.74 -9.99 -12.91
C VAL A 105 11.53 -10.16 -14.41
N PRO A 106 10.32 -10.52 -14.88
CA PRO A 106 10.01 -10.57 -16.31
C PRO A 106 10.21 -9.19 -16.96
N ALA A 107 10.74 -9.17 -18.19
CA ALA A 107 10.93 -7.94 -18.95
C ALA A 107 9.59 -7.24 -19.19
N GLY A 108 9.54 -5.94 -18.92
CA GLY A 108 8.32 -5.15 -19.03
C GLY A 108 8.37 -3.83 -18.28
N GLU A 109 7.27 -3.08 -18.38
CA GLU A 109 7.09 -1.81 -17.69
C GLU A 109 5.80 -1.81 -16.89
N VAL A 110 5.81 -1.15 -15.72
CA VAL A 110 4.62 -0.97 -14.90
C VAL A 110 4.66 0.38 -14.20
N TYR A 111 3.51 1.06 -14.18
CA TYR A 111 3.26 2.21 -13.32
C TYR A 111 2.27 1.81 -12.23
N GLN A 112 2.67 1.90 -10.97
CA GLN A 112 1.79 1.67 -9.84
C GLN A 112 1.78 2.90 -8.93
N ALA A 113 0.57 3.42 -8.68
CA ALA A 113 0.34 4.52 -7.76
C ALA A 113 -0.26 4.03 -6.44
N VAL A 114 0.08 4.76 -5.37
CA VAL A 114 -0.38 4.56 -4.00
C VAL A 114 -0.76 5.92 -3.42
N GLU A 115 -1.83 5.99 -2.64
CA GLU A 115 -2.19 7.21 -1.91
C GLU A 115 -1.27 7.34 -0.69
N SER A 116 -0.25 8.19 -0.79
CA SER A 116 0.57 8.61 0.34
C SER A 116 -0.17 9.71 1.12
N PRO A 117 0.12 9.95 2.42
CA PRO A 117 -0.45 11.08 3.17
C PRO A 117 -0.20 12.46 2.54
N ARG A 118 0.73 12.55 1.58
CA ARG A 118 1.03 13.77 0.81
C ARG A 118 0.30 13.85 -0.54
N GLY A 119 -0.33 12.76 -0.97
CA GLY A 119 -0.99 12.60 -2.27
C GLY A 119 -0.49 11.38 -3.03
N GLU A 120 -0.72 11.37 -4.33
CA GLU A 120 -0.33 10.28 -5.23
C GLU A 120 1.19 10.08 -5.25
N MET A 121 1.62 8.88 -4.87
CA MET A 121 2.99 8.42 -4.98
C MET A 121 3.04 7.28 -6.00
N GLY A 122 3.57 7.59 -7.18
CA GLY A 122 3.70 6.66 -8.28
C GLY A 122 5.12 6.14 -8.44
N TYR A 123 5.25 4.84 -8.71
CA TYR A 123 6.49 4.21 -9.12
C TYR A 123 6.34 3.70 -10.54
N TYR A 124 7.23 4.16 -11.43
CA TYR A 124 7.40 3.62 -12.77
C TYR A 124 8.65 2.75 -12.77
N VAL A 125 8.48 1.45 -13.03
CA VAL A 125 9.55 0.46 -12.99
C VAL A 125 9.65 -0.20 -14.35
N VAL A 126 10.88 -0.34 -14.85
CA VAL A 126 11.21 -1.06 -16.09
C VAL A 126 12.25 -2.13 -15.74
N SER A 127 12.00 -3.36 -16.18
CA SER A 127 12.90 -4.50 -15.99
C SER A 127 13.37 -5.10 -17.31
#